data_AF-A0A1V5Q3S9-F1
#
_entry.id   AF-A0A1V5Q3S9-F1
#
_cell.length_a   1.000
_cell.length_b   1.000
_cell.length_c   1.000
_cell.angle_alpha   90.00
_cell.angle_beta   90.00
_cell.angle_gamma   90.00
#
_symmetry.space_group_name_H-M   'P 1'
#
loop_
_entity.id
_entity.type
_entity.pdbx_description
1 polymer ?
#
loop_
_entity_poly.entity_id
_entity_poly.type
_entity_poly.pdbx_seq_one_letter_code
_entity_poly.pdbx_strand_id
1 'polypeptide(L)' 'MDESLERNLGEQPIARIMDARGLRAGDLVAASTEQITYKMVSRACKGRRLTPHVQVKICNALNAVTGGSYAVEELFTY' A
#
# COMPACT_ATOMS: atom_id res chain seq x y z
N MET A 1 22.50 0.76 18.69
CA MET A 1 21.72 -0.34 18.09
C MET A 1 20.48 0.27 17.46
N ASP A 2 20.45 0.40 16.14
CA ASP A 2 19.21 0.51 15.38
C ASP A 2 19.34 -0.50 14.24
N GLU A 3 18.97 -1.74 14.54
CA GLU A 3 18.88 -2.84 13.59
C GLU A 3 17.67 -2.62 12.66
N SER A 4 17.64 -1.50 11.94
CA SER A 4 16.70 -1.26 10.85
C SER A 4 17.11 -2.09 9.64
N LEU A 5 17.08 -3.41 9.85
CA LEU A 5 17.11 -4.48 8.87
C LEU A 5 16.55 -3.99 7.54
N GLU A 6 17.44 -3.93 6.56
CA GLU A 6 17.26 -3.78 5.12
C GLU A 6 16.12 -4.69 4.62
N ARG A 7 14.89 -4.27 4.87
CA ARG A 7 13.64 -4.94 4.49
C ARG A 7 12.70 -3.97 3.76
N ASN A 8 13.23 -2.83 3.33
CA ASN A 8 12.61 -2.01 2.32
C ASN A 8 13.15 -2.56 0.99
N LEU A 9 12.33 -3.32 0.27
CA LEU A 9 12.67 -3.87 -1.07
C LEU A 9 12.73 -2.75 -2.14
N GLY A 10 13.11 -1.53 -1.75
CA GLY A 10 12.92 -0.31 -2.53
C GLY A 10 11.49 0.22 -2.48
N GLU A 11 11.26 1.33 -3.18
CA GLU A 11 9.93 1.91 -3.40
C GLU A 11 9.04 0.92 -4.15
N GLN A 12 7.97 0.45 -3.51
CA GLN A 12 7.01 -0.42 -4.18
C GLN A 12 6.18 0.37 -5.20
N PRO A 13 5.65 -0.28 -6.25
CA PRO A 13 4.79 0.36 -7.24
C PRO A 13 3.63 1.14 -6.61
N ILE A 14 3.06 0.65 -5.52
CA ILE A 14 2.01 1.35 -4.78
C ILE A 14 2.42 2.75 -4.32
N ALA A 15 3.67 2.95 -3.89
CA ALA A 15 4.17 4.26 -3.48
C ALA A 15 4.14 5.24 -4.65
N ARG A 16 4.61 4.79 -5.82
CA ARG A 16 4.60 5.59 -7.05
C ARG A 16 3.19 5.88 -7.55
N ILE A 17 2.28 4.90 -7.49
CA ILE A 17 0.89 5.09 -7.90
C ILE A 17 0.20 6.10 -6.97
N MET A 18 0.44 5.99 -5.65
CA MET A 18 -0.08 6.95 -4.69
C MET A 18 0.45 8.35 -4.94
N ASP A 19 1.77 8.51 -5.15
CA ASP A 19 2.39 9.81 -5.44
C ASP A 19 1.89 10.41 -6.76
N ALA A 20 1.87 9.62 -7.84
CA ALA A 20 1.39 10.05 -9.16
C ALA A 20 -0.09 10.46 -9.17
N ARG A 21 -0.90 9.89 -8.27
CA ARG A 21 -2.32 10.22 -8.09
C ARG A 21 -2.56 11.26 -6.99
N GLY A 22 -1.52 11.72 -6.29
CA GLY A 22 -1.62 12.65 -5.16
C GLY A 22 -2.36 12.08 -3.94
N LEU A 23 -2.42 10.76 -3.81
CA LEU A 23 -3.17 10.07 -2.76
C LEU A 23 -2.37 9.97 -1.47
N ARG A 24 -3.02 10.26 -0.34
CA ARG A 24 -2.44 10.04 0.99
C ARG A 24 -2.99 8.77 1.60
N ALA A 25 -2.30 8.28 2.63
CA ALA A 25 -2.77 7.13 3.40
C ALA A 25 -4.17 7.36 4.01
N GLY A 26 -4.53 8.62 4.31
CA GLY A 26 -5.86 8.97 4.79
C GLY A 26 -6.96 8.75 3.77
N ASP A 27 -6.72 9.05 2.49
CA ASP A 27 -7.69 8.85 1.42
C ASP A 27 -8.00 7.36 1.23
N LEU A 28 -6.96 6.51 1.26
CA LEU A 28 -7.14 5.05 1.21
C LEU A 28 -7.94 4.57 2.42
N VAL A 29 -7.59 4.99 3.63
CA VAL A 29 -8.28 4.57 4.86
C VAL A 29 -9.74 5.05 4.88
N ALA A 30 -10.02 6.25 4.36
CA ALA A 30 -11.37 6.80 4.32
C ALA A 30 -12.26 6.14 3.26
N ALA A 31 -11.70 5.76 2.11
CA ALA A 31 -12.44 5.12 1.03
C ALA A 31 -12.49 3.59 1.13
N SER A 32 -11.61 2.97 1.92
CA SER A 32 -11.63 1.52 2.09
C SER A 32 -12.86 1.07 2.86
N THR A 33 -13.54 0.07 2.32
CA THR A 33 -14.63 -0.65 2.99
C THR A 33 -14.11 -1.66 4.02
N GLU A 34 -12.79 -1.90 4.05
CA GLU A 34 -12.13 -2.84 4.94
C GLU A 34 -11.36 -2.12 6.05
N GLN A 35 -11.14 -2.77 7.19
CA GLN A 35 -10.31 -2.21 8.24
C GLN A 35 -8.84 -2.18 7.84
N ILE A 36 -8.41 -1.04 7.29
CA ILE A 36 -7.02 -0.69 7.07
C ILE A 36 -6.61 0.48 7.97
N THR A 37 -5.32 0.56 8.26
CA THR A 37 -4.76 1.62 9.12
C THR A 37 -3.69 2.41 8.38
N TYR A 38 -3.48 3.66 8.76
CA TYR A 38 -2.38 4.50 8.27
C TYR A 38 -1.02 3.78 8.33
N LYS A 39 -0.78 3.00 9.40
CA LYS A 39 0.44 2.20 9.55
C LYS A 39 0.54 1.06 8.53
N MET A 40 -0.57 0.45 8.10
CA MET A 40 -0.55 -0.57 7.04
C MET A 40 -0.15 0.06 5.70
N VAL A 41 -0.76 1.19 5.34
CA VAL A 41 -0.45 1.89 4.08
C VAL A 41 0.99 2.40 4.06
N SER A 42 1.45 3.01 5.15
CA SER A 42 2.84 3.47 5.25
C SER A 42 3.85 2.31 5.13
N ARG A 43 3.53 1.14 5.69
CA ARG A 43 4.37 -0.07 5.54
C ARG A 43 4.39 -0.59 4.10
N ALA A 44 3.25 -0.57 3.40
CA ALA A 44 3.17 -0.95 1.99
C ALA A 44 4.03 -0.02 1.12
N CYS A 45 3.88 1.29 1.30
CA CYS A 45 4.64 2.31 0.58
C CYS A 45 6.16 2.18 0.77
N LYS A 46 6.60 1.83 1.99
CA LYS A 46 8.03 1.62 2.29
C LYS A 46 8.60 0.29 1.75
N GLY A 47 7.76 -0.59 1.20
CA GLY A 47 8.20 -1.90 0.72
C GLY A 47 8.47 -2.92 1.81
N ARG A 48 7.82 -2.77 2.97
CA ARG A 48 7.83 -3.80 4.01
C ARG A 48 6.92 -4.95 3.59
N ARG A 49 7.42 -6.18 3.65
CA ARG A 49 6.62 -7.40 3.40
C ARG A 49 5.36 -7.42 4.28
N LEU A 50 4.19 -7.43 3.63
CA LEU A 50 2.87 -7.55 4.23
C LEU A 50 2.29 -8.92 3.94
N THR A 51 1.37 -9.39 4.79
CA THR A 51 0.63 -10.63 4.53
C THR A 51 -0.30 -10.47 3.33
N PRO A 52 -0.59 -11.53 2.55
CA PRO A 52 -1.44 -11.46 1.36
C PRO A 52 -2.81 -10.81 1.66
N HIS A 53 -3.39 -11.14 2.82
CA HIS A 53 -4.65 -10.54 3.26
C HIS A 53 -4.60 -9.02 3.41
N VAL A 54 -3.49 -8.47 3.91
CA VAL A 54 -3.32 -7.00 4.02
C VAL A 54 -3.04 -6.39 2.64
N GLN A 55 -2.34 -7.10 1.76
CA GLN A 55 -2.10 -6.62 0.39
C GLN A 55 -3.41 -6.49 -0.39
N VAL A 56 -4.29 -7.48 -0.31
CA VAL A 56 -5.64 -7.45 -0.92
C VAL A 56 -6.45 -6.27 -0.39
N LYS A 57 -6.44 -6.04 0.93
CA LYS A 57 -7.12 -4.89 1.54
C LYS A 57 -6.67 -3.56 0.99
N ILE A 58 -5.36 -3.39 0.86
CA ILE A 58 -4.76 -2.15 0.34
C ILE A 58 -5.06 -1.99 -1.15
N CYS A 59 -5.02 -3.09 -1.92
CA CYS A 59 -5.42 -3.11 -3.32
C CYS A 59 -6.89 -2.67 -3.51
N ASN A 60 -7.81 -3.28 -2.74
CA ASN A 60 -9.22 -2.92 -2.75
C ASN A 60 -9.44 -1.45 -2.36
N ALA A 61 -8.73 -0.96 -1.34
CA ALA A 61 -8.78 0.44 -0.94
C ALA A 61 -8.32 1.37 -2.06
N LEU A 62 -7.21 1.05 -2.72
CA LEU A 62 -6.70 1.84 -3.83
C LEU A 62 -7.67 1.84 -5.02
N ASN A 63 -8.26 0.68 -5.34
CA ASN A 63 -9.29 0.54 -6.36
C ASN A 63 -10.52 1.40 -6.04
N ALA A 64 -10.96 1.40 -4.78
CA ALA A 64 -12.08 2.22 -4.33
C ALA A 64 -11.80 3.73 -4.46
N VAL A 65 -10.60 4.19 -4.09
CA VAL A 65 -10.22 5.61 -4.21
C VAL A 65 -10.07 6.03 -5.67
N THR A 66 -9.43 5.20 -6.48
CA THR A 66 -9.09 5.54 -7.86
C THR A 66 -10.20 5.23 -8.86
N GLY A 67 -11.22 4.48 -8.47
CA GLY A 67 -12.21 3.89 -9.37
C GLY A 67 -11.62 2.89 -10.36
N GLY A 68 -10.38 2.44 -10.13
CA GLY A 68 -9.65 1.53 -11.02
C GLY A 68 -9.72 0.08 -10.57
N SER A 69 -9.07 -0.78 -11.36
CA SER A 69 -8.94 -2.22 -11.10
C SER A 69 -7.47 -2.62 -11.15
N TYR A 70 -6.71 -2.24 -10.12
CA TYR A 70 -5.34 -2.70 -9.88
C TYR A 70 -5.36 -4.12 -9.32
N ALA A 71 -4.34 -4.89 -9.66
CA ALA A 71 -4.06 -6.18 -9.03
C ALA A 71 -2.98 -6.05 -7.94
N VAL A 72 -2.99 -6.98 -6.98
CA VAL A 72 -1.98 -7.06 -5.91
C VAL A 72 -0.56 -7.20 -6.50
N GLU A 73 -0.43 -7.96 -7.58
CA GLU A 73 0.84 -8.20 -8.29
C GLU A 73 1.40 -6.93 -8.95
N GLU A 74 0.54 -5.98 -9.30
CA GLU A 74 0.96 -4.67 -9.83
C GLU A 74 1.43 -3.73 -8.72
N LEU A 75 0.99 -3.97 -7.48
CA LEU A 75 1.23 -3.12 -6.32
C LEU A 75 2.44 -3.57 -5.50
N PHE A 76 2.75 -4.87 -5.52
CA PHE A 76 3.79 -5.52 -4.73
C PHE A 76 4.62 -6.45 -5.62
N THR A 77 5.95 -6.30 -5.61
CA THR A 77 6.86 -6.97 -6.55
C THR A 77 7.64 -8.15 -5.94
N TYR A 78 7.09 -8.85 -4.94
CA TYR A 78 7.85 -9.82 -4.12
C TYR A 78 7.12 -11.12 -3.77
#